data_AF-A0A352SDR0-F1
#
_entry.id   AF-A0A352SDR0-F1
#
_cell.length_a   1.000
_cell.length_b   1.000
_cell.length_c   1.000
_cell.angle_alpha   90.00
_cell.angle_beta   90.00
_cell.angle_gamma   90.00
#
_symmetry.space_group_name_H-M   'P 1'
#
loop_
_entity.id
_entity.type
_entity.pdbx_description
1 polymer ?
#
loop_
_entity_poly.entity_id
_entity_poly.type
_entity_poly.pdbx_seq_one_letter_code
_entity_poly.pdbx_strand_id
1 'polypeptide(L)' 'YVSNPDYSLLRVSELLGYGSASSFTRWFSTQFGEAPLAWRRRHSVNR' A
#
# COMPACT_ATOMS: atom_id res chain seq x y z
N TYR A 1 -5.78 -4.03 5.54
CA TYR A 1 -4.66 -3.14 5.91
C TYR A 1 -4.37 -2.07 4.87
N VAL A 2 -4.12 -2.40 3.58
CA VAL A 2 -3.81 -1.39 2.54
C VAL A 2 -4.97 -0.43 2.28
N SER A 3 -6.23 -0.87 2.39
CA SER A 3 -7.42 -0.03 2.15
C SER A 3 -7.77 0.91 3.30
N ASN A 4 -7.19 0.71 4.49
CA ASN A 4 -7.50 1.54 5.63
C ASN A 4 -6.56 2.77 5.64
N PRO A 5 -7.09 3.99 5.44
CA PRO A 5 -6.26 5.20 5.38
C PRO A 5 -5.57 5.52 6.71
N ASP A 6 -6.07 5.00 7.83
CA ASP A 6 -5.48 5.18 9.16
C ASP A 6 -4.08 4.55 9.30
N TYR A 7 -3.79 3.55 8.45
CA TYR A 7 -2.47 2.94 8.37
C TYR A 7 -1.64 3.58 7.26
N SER A 8 -0.57 4.30 7.62
CA SER A 8 0.46 4.71 6.66
C SER A 8 1.04 3.49 5.92
N LEU A 9 1.40 3.65 4.65
CA LEU A 9 2.04 2.59 3.86
C LEU A 9 3.34 2.09 4.48
N LEU A 10 4.04 2.96 5.22
CA LEU A 10 5.21 2.56 5.99
C LEU A 10 4.84 1.56 7.09
N ARG A 11 3.76 1.79 7.83
CA ARG A 11 3.31 0.83 8.86
C ARG A 11 2.89 -0.49 8.22
N VAL A 12 2.26 -0.46 7.04
CA VAL A 12 1.91 -1.67 6.30
C VAL A 12 3.16 -2.41 5.80
N SER A 13 4.21 -1.70 5.37
CA SER A 13 5.47 -2.32 4.96
C SER A 13 6.16 -3.02 6.13
N GLU A 14 6.22 -2.38 7.29
CA GLU A 14 6.79 -2.97 8.51
C GLU A 14 6.02 -4.22 8.96
N LEU A 15 4.67 -4.18 8.94
CA LEU A 15 3.83 -5.33 9.31
C LEU A 15 4.01 -6.54 8.39
N LEU A 16 4.42 -6.31 7.15
CA LEU A 16 4.68 -7.35 6.16
C LEU A 16 6.16 -7.77 6.12
N GLY A 17 7.01 -7.19 6.98
CA GLY A 17 8.43 -7.51 7.07
C GLY A 17 9.32 -6.84 6.01
N TYR A 18 8.82 -5.81 5.31
CA TYR A 18 9.64 -5.00 4.41
C TYR A 18 10.32 -3.88 5.20
N GLY A 19 11.65 -3.80 5.13
CA GLY A 19 12.42 -2.73 5.76
C GLY A 19 12.27 -1.33 5.12
N SER A 20 11.37 -1.15 4.14
CA SER A 20 10.98 0.16 3.64
C SER A 20 9.66 0.14 2.86
N ALA A 21 8.96 1.28 2.86
CA ALA A 21 7.77 1.50 2.05
C ALA A 21 8.04 1.38 0.54
N SER A 22 9.25 1.71 0.08
CA SER A 22 9.65 1.61 -1.33
C SER A 22 9.76 0.17 -1.79
N SER A 23 10.35 -0.72 -0.98
CA SER A 23 10.43 -2.16 -1.27
C SER A 23 9.03 -2.79 -1.35
N PHE A 24 8.17 -2.46 -0.39
CA PHE A 24 6.77 -2.89 -0.40
C PHE A 24 6.03 -2.39 -1.64
N THR A 25 6.18 -1.10 -1.99
CA THR A 25 5.51 -0.51 -3.16
C THR A 25 5.94 -1.17 -4.46
N ARG A 26 7.24 -1.49 -4.62
CA ARG A 26 7.73 -2.20 -5.80
C ARG A 26 7.11 -3.59 -5.91
N TRP A 27 7.15 -4.37 -4.83
CA TRP A 27 6.53 -5.70 -4.80
C TRP A 27 5.01 -5.63 -5.06
N PHE A 28 4.31 -4.69 -4.42
CA PHE A 28 2.87 -4.52 -4.59
C PHE A 28 2.52 -4.21 -6.06
N SER A 29 3.23 -3.26 -6.68
CA SER A 29 3.02 -2.94 -8.09
C SER A 29 3.34 -4.11 -9.02
N THR A 30 4.32 -4.97 -8.72
CA THR A 30 4.60 -6.15 -9.55
C THR A 30 3.53 -7.23 -9.41
N GLN A 31 2.89 -7.35 -8.24
CA GLN A 31 1.83 -8.33 -8.01
C GLN A 31 0.45 -7.86 -8.50
N PHE A 32 0.12 -6.58 -8.32
CA PHE A 32 -1.22 -6.04 -8.58
C PHE A 32 -1.30 -5.13 -9.80
N GLY A 33 -0.17 -4.81 -10.44
CA GLY A 33 -0.12 -3.97 -11.65
C GLY A 33 -0.28 -2.47 -11.40
N GLU A 34 -0.50 -2.04 -10.16
CA GLU A 34 -0.66 -0.64 -9.79
C GLU A 34 -0.03 -0.31 -8.43
N ALA A 35 0.35 0.95 -8.23
CA ALA A 35 0.92 1.39 -6.96
C ALA A 35 -0.12 1.38 -5.83
N PRO A 36 0.24 0.99 -4.59
CA PRO A 36 -0.70 0.89 -3.48
C PRO A 36 -1.37 2.23 -3.11
N LEU A 37 -0.72 3.37 -3.40
CA LEU A 37 -1.33 4.71 -3.28
C LEU A 37 -2.43 4.96 -4.31
N ALA A 38 -2.21 4.55 -5.57
CA ALA A 38 -3.22 4.68 -6.62
C ALA A 38 -4.42 3.79 -6.31
N TRP A 39 -4.14 2.55 -5.89
CA TRP A 39 -5.14 1.60 -5.42
C TRP A 39 -5.95 2.16 -4.25
N ARG A 40 -5.28 2.74 -3.23
CA ARG A 40 -5.96 3.43 -2.13
C ARG A 40 -6.89 4.53 -2.62
N ARG A 41 -6.44 5.41 -3.51
CA ARG A 41 -7.27 6.51 -4.02
C ARG A 41 -8.52 6.00 -4.74
N ARG A 42 -8.40 4.91 -5.50
CA ARG A 42 -9.54 4.27 -6.18
C ARG A 42 -10.53 3.66 -5.20
N HIS A 43 -10.01 3.03 -4.14
CA HIS A 43 -10.82 2.36 -3.12
C HIS A 43 -11.28 3.28 -1.98
N SER A 44 -10.73 4.48 -1.85
CA SER A 44 -11.15 5.50 -0.88
C SER A 44 -12.27 6.40 -1.40
N VAL A 45 -12.63 6.29 -2.69
CA VAL A 45 -13.67 7.11 -3.34
C VAL A 45 -15.10 6.58 -3.10
N ASN A 46 -15.37 6.10 -1.90
CA ASN A 46 -16.73 5.82 -1.44
C ASN A 46 -16.97 6.39 -0.04
N ARG A 47 -17.02 7.72 0.06
CA ARG A 47 -17.67 8.40 1.18
C ARG A 47 -18.57 9.50 0.65
#